data_AF-A0A386JBY4-F1
#
_entry.id   AF-A0A386JBY4-F1
#
_cell.length_a   1.000
_cell.length_b   1.000
_cell.length_c   1.000
_cell.angle_alpha   90.00
_cell.angle_beta   90.00
_cell.angle_gamma   90.00
#
_symmetry.space_group_name_H-M   'P 1'
#
loop_
_entity.id
_entity.type
_entity.pdbx_description
1 polymer ?
#
loop_
_entity_poly.entity_id
_entity_poly.type
_entity_poly.pdbx_seq_one_letter_code
_entity_poly.pdbx_strand_id
1 'polypeptide(L)' 'MNKKNIELSQWSIEYPHEWEIVCGTRETGPQNNYKIMLLLEKAGFQELSYMISCRLNCLLNDENKIDIE' A
#
# COMPACT_ATOMS: atom_id res chain seq x y z
N MET A 1 22.78 -4.90 -8.15
CA MET A 1 21.53 -4.50 -7.46
C MET A 1 21.79 -3.17 -6.76
N ASN A 2 20.94 -2.15 -6.93
CA ASN A 2 21.18 -0.86 -6.28
C ASN A 2 20.77 -0.91 -4.78
N LYS A 3 21.23 0.06 -3.98
CA LYS A 3 20.98 0.11 -2.53
C LYS A 3 19.48 0.09 -2.20
N LYS A 4 18.67 0.86 -2.92
CA LYS A 4 17.20 0.90 -2.73
C LYS A 4 16.53 -0.45 -2.93
N ASN A 5 16.97 -1.24 -3.92
CA ASN A 5 16.43 -2.57 -4.17
C ASN A 5 16.78 -3.55 -3.05
N ILE A 6 17.96 -3.41 -2.43
CA ILE A 6 18.35 -4.21 -1.26
C ILE A 6 17.46 -3.87 -0.07
N GLU A 7 17.30 -2.57 0.22
CA GLU A 7 16.45 -2.07 1.30
C GLU A 7 14.99 -2.52 1.12
N LEU A 8 14.45 -2.42 -0.10
CA LEU A 8 13.10 -2.89 -0.39
C LEU A 8 12.97 -4.41 -0.25
N SER A 9 13.99 -5.18 -0.64
CA SER A 9 13.98 -6.63 -0.48
C SER A 9 14.04 -7.06 0.99
N GLN A 10 14.79 -6.32 1.82
CA GLN A 10 14.82 -6.56 3.27
C GLN A 10 13.47 -6.20 3.88
N TRP A 11 12.89 -5.06 3.49
CA TRP A 11 11.57 -4.65 3.95
C TRP A 11 10.49 -5.68 3.59
N SER A 12 10.49 -6.23 2.38
CA SER A 12 9.49 -7.23 1.97
C SER A 12 9.61 -8.56 2.74
N ILE A 13 10.81 -8.90 3.20
CA ILE A 13 11.04 -10.06 4.08
C ILE A 13 10.54 -9.78 5.51
N GLU A 14 10.75 -8.56 6.02
CA GLU A 14 10.30 -8.15 7.35
C GLU A 14 8.76 -7.99 7.44
N TYR A 15 8.13 -7.55 6.35
CA TYR A 15 6.69 -7.26 6.28
C TYR A 15 6.00 -8.05 5.15
N PRO A 16 5.96 -9.39 5.22
CA PRO A 16 5.48 -10.22 4.11
C PRO A 16 4.00 -9.99 3.79
N HIS A 17 3.16 -9.74 4.80
CA HIS A 17 1.74 -9.52 4.61
C HIS A 17 1.43 -8.15 4.01
N GLU A 18 2.12 -7.10 4.46
CA GLU A 18 2.03 -5.79 3.84
C GLU A 18 2.57 -5.83 2.40
N TRP A 19 3.61 -6.61 2.13
CA TRP A 19 4.15 -6.80 0.79
C TRP A 19 3.15 -7.47 -0.17
N GLU A 20 2.45 -8.52 0.27
CA GLU A 20 1.35 -9.12 -0.53
C GLU A 20 0.30 -8.08 -0.96
N ILE A 21 0.00 -7.14 -0.06
CA ILE A 21 -0.96 -6.07 -0.35
C ILE A 21 -0.35 -5.07 -1.35
N VAL A 22 0.92 -4.70 -1.19
CA VAL A 22 1.63 -3.85 -2.17
C VAL A 22 1.59 -4.49 -3.57
N CYS A 23 1.88 -5.78 -3.66
CA CYS A 23 1.80 -6.56 -4.91
C CYS A 23 0.38 -6.78 -5.43
N GLY A 24 -0.66 -6.45 -4.66
CA GLY A 24 -2.05 -6.69 -5.05
C GLY A 24 -2.45 -8.17 -5.06
N THR A 25 -1.68 -9.05 -4.40
CA THR A 25 -2.01 -10.47 -4.25
C THR A 25 -2.93 -10.73 -3.05
N ARG A 26 -3.09 -9.73 -2.17
CA ARG A 26 -4.05 -9.74 -1.07
C ARG A 26 -4.96 -8.52 -1.15
N GLU A 27 -6.27 -8.77 -1.19
CA GLU A 27 -7.29 -7.72 -1.11
C GLU A 27 -7.42 -7.20 0.33
N THR A 28 -7.57 -5.88 0.48
CA THR A 28 -7.75 -5.23 1.79
C THR A 28 -8.57 -3.95 1.70
N GLY A 29 -9.23 -3.59 2.80
CA GLY A 29 -9.99 -2.35 2.91
C GLY A 29 -9.12 -1.10 3.19
N PRO A 30 -9.76 0.08 3.29
CA PRO A 30 -9.07 1.37 3.43
C PRO A 30 -8.11 1.45 4.61
N GLN A 31 -8.49 0.93 5.78
CA GLN A 31 -7.67 1.02 6.99
C GLN A 31 -6.30 0.34 6.83
N ASN A 32 -6.28 -0.84 6.21
CA ASN A 32 -5.04 -1.58 5.98
C ASN A 32 -4.17 -0.90 4.91
N ASN A 33 -4.77 -0.40 3.82
CA ASN A 33 -4.04 0.38 2.82
C ASN A 33 -3.45 1.66 3.42
N TYR A 34 -4.17 2.35 4.31
CA TYR A 34 -3.65 3.52 5.02
C TYR A 34 -2.46 3.18 5.92
N LYS A 35 -2.53 2.09 6.70
CA LYS A 35 -1.39 1.63 7.52
C LYS A 35 -0.15 1.36 6.65
N ILE A 36 -0.33 0.71 5.50
CA ILE A 36 0.76 0.35 4.59
C ILE A 36 1.38 1.58 3.93
N MET A 37 0.54 2.52 3.49
CA MET A 37 0.99 3.80 2.96
C MET A 37 1.94 4.51 3.94
N LEU A 38 1.57 4.56 5.24
CA LEU A 38 2.39 5.16 6.28
C LEU A 38 3.69 4.37 6.56
N LEU A 39 3.66 3.04 6.48
CA LEU A 39 4.86 2.21 6.64
C LEU A 39 5.86 2.46 5.50
N LEU A 40 5.37 2.49 4.25
CA LEU A 40 6.20 2.77 3.07
C LEU A 40 6.77 4.18 3.09
N GLU A 41 5.98 5.16 3.51
CA GLU A 41 6.42 6.56 3.67
C GLU A 41 7.53 6.67 4.72
N LYS A 42 7.35 6.05 5.89
CA LYS A 42 8.37 6.01 6.96
C LYS A 42 9.65 5.29 6.53
N ALA A 43 9.54 4.27 5.68
CA ALA A 43 10.68 3.54 5.11
C ALA A 43 11.36 4.28 3.95
N GLY A 44 10.81 5.42 3.49
CA GLY A 44 11.37 6.21 2.39
C GLY A 44 11.00 5.72 0.98
N PHE A 45 10.05 4.81 0.86
CA PHE A 45 9.57 4.28 -0.43
C PHE A 45 8.42 5.14 -1.00
N GLN A 46 8.75 6.38 -1.38
CA GLN A 46 7.76 7.39 -1.81
C GLN A 46 6.88 6.95 -2.98
N GLU A 47 7.45 6.32 -4.02
CA GLU A 47 6.69 5.87 -5.19
C GLU A 47 5.67 4.79 -4.83
N LEU A 48 6.06 3.85 -3.97
CA LEU A 48 5.15 2.80 -3.48
C LEU A 48 4.09 3.39 -2.56
N SER A 49 4.46 4.31 -1.66
CA SER A 49 3.48 5.01 -0.81
C SER A 49 2.44 5.77 -1.65
N TYR A 50 2.87 6.46 -2.71
CA TYR A 50 1.97 7.13 -3.64
C TYR A 50 1.04 6.17 -4.36
N MET A 51 1.54 5.01 -4.82
CA MET A 51 0.70 3.99 -5.44
C MET A 51 -0.41 3.51 -4.48
N ILE A 52 -0.06 3.28 -3.20
CA ILE A 52 -1.04 2.86 -2.19
C ILE A 52 -2.03 3.99 -1.87
N SER A 53 -1.61 5.25 -1.86
CA SER A 53 -2.53 6.38 -1.64
C SER A 53 -3.55 6.54 -2.76
N CYS A 54 -3.16 6.31 -4.02
CA CYS A 54 -4.10 6.25 -5.15
C CYS A 54 -5.13 5.14 -4.95
N ARG A 55 -4.70 3.93 -4.56
CA ARG A 55 -5.61 2.82 -4.28
C ARG A 55 -6.55 3.12 -3.13
N LEU A 56 -6.04 3.71 -2.05
CA LEU A 56 -6.83 4.13 -0.90
C LEU A 56 -7.91 5.14 -1.30
N ASN A 57 -7.58 6.12 -2.14
CA ASN A 57 -8.54 7.09 -2.65
C ASN A 57 -9.65 6.40 -3.47
N CYS A 58 -9.32 5.40 -4.30
CA CYS A 58 -10.34 4.61 -5.01
C CYS A 58 -11.28 3.90 -4.03
N LEU A 59 -10.75 3.18 -3.04
CA LEU A 59 -11.55 2.46 -2.05
C LEU A 59 -12.48 3.40 -1.27
N LEU A 60 -11.98 4.55 -0.84
CA LEU A 60 -12.79 5.54 -0.13
C LEU A 60 -13.88 6.16 -1.01
N ASN A 61 -13.62 6.34 -2.31
CA ASN A 61 -14.65 6.83 -3.23
C ASN A 61 -15.71 5.76 -3.52
N ASP A 62 -15.32 4.49 -3.61
CA ASP A 62 -16.27 3.39 -3.80
C ASP A 62 -17.15 3.17 -2.55
N GLU A 63 -16.59 3.28 -1.34
CA GLU A 63 -17.38 3.25 -0.09
C GLU A 63 -18.37 4.41 0.04
N ASN A 64 -18.05 5.57 -0.56
CA ASN A 64 -18.90 6.77 -0.52
C ASN A 64 -19.88 6.86 -1.70
N LYS A 65 -19.88 5.90 -2.63
CA LYS A 65 -20.94 5.83 -3.64
C LYS A 65 -22.25 5.44 -2.94
N ILE A 66 -23.10 6.44 -2.71
CA ILE A 66 -24.50 6.24 -2.37
C ILE A 66 -25.15 5.61 -3.61
N ASP A 67 -25.53 4.34 -3.51
CA ASP A 67 -26.43 3.73 -4.49
C ASP A 67 -27.75 4.51 -4.43
N ILE A 68 -28.01 5.33 -5.46
CA ILE A 68 -29.31 5.92 -5.68
C ILE A 68 -30.10 4.87 -6.47
N GLU A 69 -30.93 4.09 -5.75
CA GLU A 69 -31.97 3.25 -6.35
C GLU A 69 -33.02 4.09 -7.11
#